data_AF-A0A3C1BHF4-F1
#
_entry.id   AF-A0A3C1BHF4-F1
#
_cell.length_a   1.000
_cell.length_b   1.000
_cell.length_c   1.000
_cell.angle_alpha   90.00
_cell.angle_beta   90.00
_cell.angle_gamma   90.00
#
_symmetry.space_group_name_H-M   'P 1'
#
loop_
_entity.id
_entity.type
_entity.pdbx_description
1 polymer ?
#
loop_
_entity_poly.entity_id
_entity_poly.type
_entity_poly.pdbx_seq_one_letter_code
_entity_poly.pdbx_strand_id
1 'polypeptide(L)'
;MDFGAMYYYISGGDFTSLDSFFAQVVQKISLLEHQTDTTIKLYEQEKMTAQAVLDTAFERSKATVKVKYDEAYDSISGSDDVKHSYAAHESGWDYYTDLHALESEQLDTRFAEMADNLHKSTIISIYIFLEAELKRLCHCWKMLMGHNIDLTDFSHRDYLSGSYKYLELVMGINLNTFEAHRNKLTDLQNLRNRLIHDGGVLTADKLKSMKKVVDSSKKGLICEEFEDGYLLKIVTVEYVKDWYNVVRQFFEDLFWLIDEQSAHRFLQARMQYLFGLLNRTISIDGLKVVRYNNKRELQFIVDSNDFEHLYQVEVKLLLKNGTHNHVRIDNKVARDEQIDRLVRFLTDREDILWDRVLSGFIITTGSKEVQLTIR
;
A
#
# COMPACT_ATOMS: atom_id res chain seq x y z
N MET A 1 21.20 28.63 2.21
CA MET A 1 21.26 27.18 2.47
C MET A 1 22.14 26.95 3.69
N ASP A 2 21.58 26.35 4.74
CA ASP A 2 22.26 26.13 6.02
C ASP A 2 22.94 24.74 6.03
N PHE A 3 24.23 24.71 5.70
CA PHE A 3 25.00 23.47 5.62
C PHE A 3 25.14 22.76 6.97
N GLY A 4 25.19 23.50 8.08
CA GLY A 4 25.29 22.91 9.41
C GLY A 4 24.03 22.13 9.79
N ALA A 5 22.87 22.74 9.57
CA ALA A 5 21.58 22.07 9.75
C ALA A 5 21.44 20.86 8.83
N MET A 6 21.82 21.00 7.55
CA MET A 6 21.77 19.90 6.60
C MET A 6 22.67 18.73 7.02
N TYR A 7 23.91 19.01 7.45
CA TYR A 7 24.83 17.98 7.93
C TYR A 7 24.27 17.26 9.17
N TYR A 8 23.71 18.01 10.12
CA TYR A 8 23.06 17.43 11.31
C TYR A 8 21.97 16.42 10.95
N TYR A 9 21.03 16.79 10.07
CA TYR A 9 19.94 15.89 9.70
C TYR A 9 20.35 14.73 8.78
N ILE A 10 21.48 14.83 8.09
CA ILE A 10 22.01 13.73 7.29
C ILE A 10 22.81 12.75 8.16
N SER A 11 23.53 13.24 9.16
CA SER A 11 24.52 12.44 9.92
C SER A 11 24.12 12.09 11.36
N GLY A 12 23.16 12.79 11.96
CA GLY A 12 22.99 12.85 13.42
C GLY A 12 21.85 12.02 14.03
N GLY A 13 21.31 11.02 13.34
CA GLY A 13 20.19 10.22 13.85
C GLY A 13 20.61 8.81 14.29
N ASP A 14 20.89 8.61 15.58
CA ASP A 14 20.96 7.27 16.18
C ASP A 14 19.55 6.74 16.42
N PHE A 15 18.85 6.44 15.32
CA PHE A 15 17.54 5.81 15.41
C PHE A 15 17.68 4.36 15.88
N THR A 16 16.74 3.92 16.72
CA THR A 16 16.74 2.54 17.21
C THR A 16 16.55 1.55 16.06
N SER A 17 16.93 0.29 16.28
CA SER A 17 16.64 -0.80 15.32
C SER A 17 15.14 -0.91 15.00
N LEU A 18 14.29 -0.53 15.96
CA LEU A 18 12.83 -0.52 15.81
C LEU A 18 12.33 0.67 14.96
N ASP A 19 12.91 1.85 15.12
CA ASP A 19 12.57 3.01 14.26
C ASP A 19 12.91 2.73 12.79
N SER A 20 14.12 2.22 12.56
CA SER A 20 14.57 1.80 11.23
C SER A 20 13.69 0.69 10.68
N PHE A 21 13.23 -0.23 11.54
CA PHE A 21 12.28 -1.28 11.14
C PHE A 21 11.01 -0.69 10.54
N PHE A 22 10.33 0.23 11.24
CA PHE A 22 9.04 0.79 10.78
C PHE A 22 9.20 1.63 9.52
N ALA A 23 10.24 2.46 9.44
CA ALA A 23 10.54 3.22 8.22
C ALA A 23 10.73 2.30 7.00
N GLN A 24 11.48 1.20 7.17
CA GLN A 24 11.70 0.23 6.10
C GLN A 24 10.43 -0.52 5.71
N VAL A 25 9.54 -0.86 6.67
CA VAL A 25 8.25 -1.50 6.37
C VAL A 25 7.43 -0.63 5.43
N VAL A 26 7.31 0.68 5.71
CA VAL A 26 6.57 1.60 4.83
C VAL A 26 7.16 1.62 3.43
N GLN A 27 8.48 1.76 3.32
CA GLN A 27 9.18 1.79 2.03
C GLN A 27 8.96 0.50 1.23
N LYS A 28 9.04 -0.66 1.88
CA LYS A 28 8.81 -1.96 1.23
C LYS A 28 7.36 -2.13 0.76
N ILE A 29 6.38 -1.70 1.55
CA ILE A 29 4.97 -1.71 1.12
C ILE A 29 4.79 -0.83 -0.12
N SER A 30 5.31 0.40 -0.10
CA SER A 30 5.24 1.32 -1.23
C SER A 30 5.94 0.78 -2.48
N LEU A 31 7.07 0.08 -2.31
CA LEU A 31 7.77 -0.56 -3.41
C LEU A 31 6.96 -1.70 -4.04
N LEU A 32 6.35 -2.57 -3.22
CA LEU A 32 5.48 -3.64 -3.70
C LEU A 32 4.26 -3.10 -4.43
N GLU A 33 3.63 -2.05 -3.89
CA GLU A 33 2.50 -1.38 -4.53
C GLU A 33 2.91 -0.75 -5.87
N HIS A 34 4.04 -0.05 -5.91
CA HIS A 34 4.58 0.55 -7.13
C HIS A 34 4.91 -0.51 -8.19
N GLN A 35 5.46 -1.66 -7.78
CA GLN A 35 5.71 -2.79 -8.68
C GLN A 35 4.40 -3.28 -9.30
N THR A 36 3.36 -3.49 -8.49
CA THR A 36 2.04 -3.92 -8.98
C THR A 36 1.45 -2.92 -9.97
N ASP A 37 1.48 -1.62 -9.64
CA ASP A 37 1.00 -0.55 -10.52
C ASP A 37 1.76 -0.51 -11.85
N THR A 38 3.07 -0.70 -11.81
CA THR A 38 3.91 -0.67 -13.00
C THR A 38 3.63 -1.87 -13.90
N THR A 39 3.47 -3.07 -13.33
CA THR A 39 3.18 -4.28 -14.10
C THR A 39 1.78 -4.24 -14.71
N ILE A 40 0.76 -3.74 -14.00
CA ILE A 40 -0.58 -3.56 -14.57
C ILE A 40 -0.57 -2.59 -15.74
N LYS A 41 0.10 -1.43 -15.59
CA LYS A 41 0.26 -0.46 -16.69
C LYS A 41 0.95 -1.07 -17.91
N LEU A 42 1.93 -1.95 -17.69
CA LEU A 42 2.60 -2.66 -18.78
C LEU A 42 1.61 -3.59 -19.51
N TYR A 43 0.81 -4.37 -18.78
CA TYR A 43 -0.22 -5.22 -19.39
C TYR A 43 -1.26 -4.43 -20.17
N GLU A 44 -1.71 -3.28 -19.65
CA GLU A 44 -2.63 -2.39 -20.36
C GLU A 44 -2.02 -1.86 -21.67
N GLN A 45 -0.76 -1.43 -21.63
CA GLN A 45 -0.04 -0.95 -22.81
C GLN A 45 0.18 -2.05 -23.86
N GLU A 46 0.56 -3.25 -23.41
CA GLU A 46 0.72 -4.42 -24.29
C GLU A 46 -0.61 -4.81 -24.93
N LYS A 47 -1.72 -4.77 -24.17
CA LYS A 47 -3.07 -5.02 -24.68
C LYS A 47 -3.46 -4.02 -25.75
N MET A 48 -3.30 -2.72 -25.48
CA MET A 48 -3.59 -1.66 -26.45
C MET A 48 -2.77 -1.83 -27.73
N THR A 49 -1.49 -2.18 -27.60
CA THR A 49 -0.60 -2.41 -28.74
C THR A 49 -1.04 -3.62 -29.55
N ALA A 50 -1.35 -4.74 -28.89
CA ALA A 50 -1.80 -5.96 -29.55
C ALA A 50 -3.15 -5.76 -30.26
N GLN A 51 -4.09 -5.04 -29.64
CA GLN A 51 -5.38 -4.70 -30.25
C GLN A 51 -5.19 -3.83 -31.49
N ALA A 52 -4.34 -2.80 -31.41
CA ALA A 52 -4.07 -1.93 -32.56
C ALA A 52 -3.45 -2.70 -33.74
N VAL A 53 -2.58 -3.68 -33.47
CA VAL A 53 -2.02 -4.58 -34.48
C VAL A 53 -3.11 -5.44 -35.11
N LEU A 54 -3.97 -6.05 -34.29
CA LEU A 54 -5.10 -6.86 -34.74
C LEU A 54 -6.05 -6.04 -35.64
N ASP A 55 -6.46 -4.85 -35.19
CA ASP A 55 -7.37 -3.96 -35.93
C ASP A 55 -6.74 -3.48 -37.25
N THR A 56 -5.44 -3.15 -37.24
CA THR A 56 -4.73 -2.76 -38.46
C THR A 56 -4.66 -3.92 -39.47
N ALA A 57 -4.42 -5.14 -39.00
CA ALA A 57 -4.40 -6.33 -39.86
C ALA A 57 -5.79 -6.64 -40.43
N PHE A 58 -6.83 -6.48 -39.62
CA PHE A 58 -8.21 -6.62 -40.03
C PHE A 58 -8.59 -5.61 -41.10
N GLU A 59 -8.33 -4.31 -40.90
CA GLU A 59 -8.68 -3.28 -41.89
C GLU A 59 -7.96 -3.47 -43.24
N ARG A 60 -6.70 -3.92 -43.22
CA ARG A 60 -5.98 -4.30 -44.47
C ARG A 60 -6.64 -5.48 -45.19
N SER A 61 -7.01 -6.51 -44.44
CA SER A 61 -7.68 -7.70 -45.00
C SER A 61 -9.08 -7.36 -45.52
N LYS A 62 -9.84 -6.58 -44.75
CA LYS A 62 -11.18 -6.10 -45.07
C LYS A 62 -11.23 -5.32 -46.38
N ALA A 63 -10.25 -4.44 -46.64
CA ALA A 63 -10.15 -3.75 -47.92
C ALA A 63 -10.03 -4.74 -49.11
N THR A 64 -9.27 -5.82 -48.94
CA THR A 64 -9.10 -6.86 -49.97
C THR A 64 -10.36 -7.70 -50.14
N VAL A 65 -11.00 -8.11 -49.04
CA VAL A 65 -12.24 -8.89 -49.03
C VAL A 65 -13.40 -8.08 -49.61
N LYS A 66 -13.45 -6.77 -49.33
CA LYS A 66 -14.45 -5.86 -49.87
C LYS A 66 -14.45 -5.83 -51.40
N VAL A 67 -13.27 -5.79 -52.02
CA VAL A 67 -13.18 -5.81 -53.50
C VAL A 67 -13.85 -7.08 -54.05
N LYS A 68 -13.57 -8.25 -53.47
CA LYS A 68 -14.22 -9.52 -53.86
C LYS A 68 -15.72 -9.52 -53.57
N TYR A 69 -16.12 -8.91 -52.47
CA TYR A 69 -17.52 -8.76 -52.10
C TYR A 69 -18.27 -7.96 -53.15
N ASP A 70 -17.76 -6.78 -53.52
CA ASP A 70 -18.36 -5.90 -54.51
C ASP A 70 -18.44 -6.60 -55.88
N GLU A 71 -17.38 -7.31 -56.29
CA GLU A 71 -17.36 -8.13 -57.52
C GLU A 71 -18.42 -9.25 -57.49
N ALA A 72 -18.52 -10.01 -56.39
CA ALA A 72 -19.49 -11.09 -56.23
C ALA A 72 -20.94 -10.56 -56.19
N TYR A 73 -21.16 -9.43 -55.53
CA TYR A 73 -22.44 -8.75 -55.46
C TYR A 73 -22.89 -8.33 -56.86
N ASP A 74 -22.01 -7.75 -57.68
CA ASP A 74 -22.34 -7.33 -59.05
C ASP A 74 -22.49 -8.50 -60.04
N SER A 75 -21.94 -9.68 -59.71
CA SER A 75 -21.95 -10.85 -60.58
C SER A 75 -23.29 -11.59 -60.67
N ILE A 76 -24.22 -11.35 -59.72
CA ILE A 76 -25.51 -12.04 -59.67
C ILE A 76 -26.70 -11.08 -59.77
N SER A 77 -27.81 -11.59 -60.28
CA SER A 77 -29.10 -10.89 -60.35
C SER A 77 -30.06 -11.44 -59.30
N GLY A 78 -30.88 -10.58 -58.72
CA GLY A 78 -31.80 -10.98 -57.65
C GLY A 78 -32.23 -9.80 -56.79
N SER A 79 -32.97 -10.09 -55.72
CA SER A 79 -33.22 -9.09 -54.67
C SER A 79 -31.92 -8.76 -53.94
N ASP A 80 -31.90 -7.58 -53.32
CA ASP A 80 -30.73 -7.06 -52.62
C ASP A 80 -30.24 -8.01 -51.52
N ASP A 81 -31.16 -8.59 -50.76
CA ASP A 81 -30.86 -9.57 -49.71
C ASP A 81 -30.12 -10.82 -50.27
N VAL A 82 -30.52 -11.30 -51.45
CA VAL A 82 -29.88 -12.47 -52.08
C VAL A 82 -28.48 -12.10 -52.55
N LYS A 83 -28.31 -10.91 -53.12
CA LYS A 83 -27.02 -10.38 -53.56
C LYS A 83 -26.04 -10.23 -52.39
N HIS A 84 -26.49 -9.62 -51.29
CA HIS A 84 -25.68 -9.46 -50.09
C HIS A 84 -25.31 -10.79 -49.45
N SER A 85 -26.25 -11.73 -49.33
CA SER A 85 -26.00 -13.05 -48.76
C SER A 85 -24.97 -13.84 -49.58
N TYR A 86 -25.10 -13.83 -50.91
CA TYR A 86 -24.16 -14.49 -51.81
C TYR A 86 -22.78 -13.84 -51.76
N ALA A 87 -22.72 -12.51 -51.86
CA ALA A 87 -21.47 -11.76 -51.83
C ALA A 87 -20.70 -11.95 -50.50
N ALA A 88 -21.42 -11.98 -49.38
CA ALA A 88 -20.83 -12.23 -48.06
C ALA A 88 -20.19 -13.62 -47.98
N HIS A 89 -20.91 -14.64 -48.50
CA HIS A 89 -20.42 -16.01 -48.55
C HIS A 89 -19.20 -16.16 -49.48
N GLU A 90 -19.30 -15.71 -50.73
CA GLU A 90 -18.25 -15.88 -51.75
C GLU A 90 -16.97 -15.11 -51.41
N SER A 91 -17.09 -13.89 -50.88
CA SER A 91 -15.93 -13.11 -50.47
C SER A 91 -15.31 -13.60 -49.16
N GLY A 92 -16.08 -14.34 -48.35
CA GLY A 92 -15.72 -14.71 -46.98
C GLY A 92 -15.87 -13.56 -45.98
N TRP A 93 -16.63 -12.51 -46.30
CA TRP A 93 -16.80 -11.31 -45.46
C TRP A 93 -17.23 -11.64 -44.03
N ASP A 94 -18.24 -12.50 -43.88
CA ASP A 94 -18.76 -12.89 -42.57
C ASP A 94 -17.69 -13.63 -41.76
N TYR A 95 -17.01 -14.59 -42.40
CA TYR A 95 -15.92 -15.34 -41.77
C TYR A 95 -14.80 -14.43 -41.25
N TYR A 96 -14.38 -13.42 -42.03
CA TYR A 96 -13.33 -12.50 -41.61
C TYR A 96 -13.76 -11.59 -40.45
N THR A 97 -15.03 -11.16 -40.45
CA THR A 97 -15.57 -10.31 -39.38
C THR A 97 -15.69 -11.11 -38.08
N ASP A 98 -16.22 -12.34 -38.16
CA ASP A 98 -16.35 -13.24 -37.02
C ASP A 98 -14.97 -13.64 -36.47
N LEU A 99 -13.98 -13.87 -37.34
CA LEU A 99 -12.61 -14.18 -36.93
C LEU A 99 -11.97 -13.02 -36.15
N HIS A 100 -12.13 -11.78 -36.61
CA HIS A 100 -11.60 -10.61 -35.88
C HIS A 100 -12.27 -10.44 -34.52
N ALA A 101 -13.60 -10.60 -34.45
CA ALA A 101 -14.32 -10.55 -33.18
C ALA A 101 -13.83 -11.63 -32.21
N LEU A 102 -13.64 -12.86 -32.68
CA LEU A 102 -13.10 -13.98 -31.90
C LEU A 102 -11.67 -13.70 -31.42
N GLU A 103 -10.79 -13.21 -32.30
CA GLU A 103 -9.40 -12.88 -31.94
C GLU A 103 -9.36 -11.74 -30.90
N SER A 104 -10.26 -10.76 -31.01
CA SER A 104 -10.39 -9.67 -30.05
C SER A 104 -10.87 -10.18 -28.68
N GLU A 105 -11.85 -11.08 -28.64
CA GLU A 105 -12.34 -11.70 -27.40
C GLU A 105 -11.27 -12.58 -26.75
N GLN A 106 -10.50 -13.33 -27.55
CA GLN A 106 -9.36 -14.12 -27.07
C GLN A 106 -8.28 -13.22 -26.47
N LEU A 107 -8.03 -12.06 -27.09
CA LEU A 107 -7.08 -11.07 -26.57
C LEU A 107 -7.54 -10.53 -25.21
N ASP A 108 -8.82 -10.15 -25.10
CA ASP A 108 -9.42 -9.69 -23.85
C ASP A 108 -9.31 -10.73 -22.74
N THR A 109 -9.66 -11.98 -23.05
CA THR A 109 -9.57 -13.11 -22.13
C THR A 109 -8.13 -13.33 -21.66
N ARG A 110 -7.16 -13.34 -22.59
CA ARG A 110 -5.74 -13.53 -22.28
C ARG A 110 -5.24 -12.49 -21.29
N PHE A 111 -5.52 -11.20 -21.53
CA PHE A 111 -5.06 -10.14 -20.64
C PHE A 111 -5.82 -10.11 -19.30
N ALA A 112 -7.09 -10.51 -19.28
CA ALA A 112 -7.84 -10.68 -18.03
C ALA A 112 -7.23 -11.79 -17.16
N GLU A 113 -6.84 -12.93 -17.76
CA GLU A 113 -6.16 -14.01 -17.06
C GLU A 113 -4.76 -13.62 -16.57
N MET A 114 -4.00 -12.87 -17.39
CA MET A 114 -2.70 -12.31 -16.96
C MET A 114 -2.86 -11.39 -15.75
N ALA A 115 -3.86 -10.51 -15.76
CA ALA A 115 -4.15 -9.60 -14.66
C ALA A 115 -4.58 -10.38 -13.39
N ASP A 116 -5.49 -11.34 -13.51
CA ASP A 116 -5.92 -12.19 -12.39
C ASP A 116 -4.74 -12.95 -11.76
N ASN A 117 -3.88 -13.55 -12.58
CA ASN A 117 -2.67 -14.26 -12.11
C ASN A 117 -1.72 -13.32 -11.39
N LEU A 118 -1.47 -12.12 -11.92
CA LEU A 118 -0.68 -11.11 -11.26
C LEU A 118 -1.31 -10.72 -9.91
N HIS A 119 -2.59 -10.39 -9.88
CA HIS A 119 -3.29 -10.02 -8.66
C HIS A 119 -3.19 -11.11 -7.58
N LYS A 120 -3.43 -12.38 -7.94
CA LYS A 120 -3.29 -13.53 -7.04
C LYS A 120 -1.87 -13.65 -6.49
N SER A 121 -0.86 -13.52 -7.36
CA SER A 121 0.55 -13.55 -6.95
C SER A 121 0.91 -12.39 -6.01
N THR A 122 0.33 -11.21 -6.24
CA THR A 122 0.51 -10.04 -5.38
C THR A 122 -0.13 -10.25 -4.01
N ILE A 123 -1.35 -10.78 -3.93
CA ILE A 123 -1.99 -11.12 -2.65
C ILE A 123 -1.13 -12.08 -1.82
N ILE A 124 -0.62 -13.13 -2.47
CA ILE A 124 0.30 -14.08 -1.83
C ILE A 124 1.56 -13.35 -1.31
N SER A 125 2.13 -12.47 -2.13
CA SER A 125 3.33 -11.70 -1.79
C SER A 125 3.09 -10.72 -0.63
N ILE A 126 1.94 -10.05 -0.59
CA ILE A 126 1.53 -9.17 0.52
C ILE A 126 1.47 -9.96 1.83
N TYR A 127 0.88 -11.16 1.82
CA TYR A 127 0.80 -11.99 3.02
C TYR A 127 2.18 -12.48 3.47
N ILE A 128 3.02 -12.94 2.53
CA ILE A 128 4.40 -13.35 2.85
C ILE A 128 5.19 -12.18 3.44
N PHE A 129 5.04 -10.98 2.88
CA PHE A 129 5.63 -9.76 3.40
C PHE A 129 5.19 -9.48 4.83
N LEU A 130 3.88 -9.53 5.11
CA LEU A 130 3.32 -9.32 6.45
C LEU A 130 3.94 -10.30 7.47
N GLU A 131 3.97 -11.59 7.13
CA GLU A 131 4.56 -12.64 7.98
C GLU A 131 6.05 -12.40 8.24
N ALA A 132 6.82 -12.09 7.20
CA ALA A 132 8.26 -11.81 7.33
C ALA A 132 8.54 -10.58 8.19
N GLU A 133 7.78 -9.50 8.02
CA GLU A 133 7.98 -8.25 8.78
C GLU A 133 7.49 -8.37 10.23
N LEU A 134 6.42 -9.13 10.50
CA LEU A 134 6.03 -9.48 11.87
C LEU A 134 7.12 -10.27 12.58
N LYS A 135 7.80 -11.18 11.87
CA LYS A 135 8.94 -11.94 12.41
C LYS A 135 10.07 -11.01 12.81
N ARG A 136 10.42 -10.12 11.88
CA ARG A 136 11.50 -9.15 12.07
C ARG A 136 11.18 -8.20 13.21
N LEU A 137 9.93 -7.75 13.35
CA LEU A 137 9.48 -6.93 14.48
C LEU A 137 9.70 -7.64 15.82
N CYS A 138 9.22 -8.88 15.96
CA CYS A 138 9.39 -9.65 17.20
C CYS A 138 10.88 -9.83 17.54
N HIS A 139 11.72 -10.05 16.52
CA HIS A 139 13.17 -10.14 16.70
C HIS A 139 13.80 -8.81 17.13
N CYS A 140 13.43 -7.68 16.49
CA CYS A 140 13.88 -6.34 16.89
C CYS A 140 13.51 -6.04 18.34
N TRP A 141 12.29 -6.38 18.75
CA TRP A 141 11.82 -6.20 20.13
C TRP A 141 12.62 -7.06 21.12
N LYS A 142 12.82 -8.34 20.81
CA LYS A 142 13.64 -9.26 21.62
C LYS A 142 15.03 -8.69 21.87
N MET A 143 15.68 -8.19 20.83
CA MET A 143 17.02 -7.59 20.93
C MET A 143 17.01 -6.30 21.75
N LEU A 144 15.98 -5.46 21.60
CA LEU A 144 15.86 -4.20 22.33
C LEU A 144 15.65 -4.42 23.84
N MET A 145 14.82 -5.41 24.20
CA MET A 145 14.44 -5.67 25.59
C MET A 145 15.31 -6.72 26.29
N GLY A 146 16.18 -7.42 25.56
CA GLY A 146 17.03 -8.49 26.09
C GLY A 146 16.24 -9.70 26.58
N HIS A 147 15.07 -9.98 26.01
CA HIS A 147 14.25 -11.12 26.39
C HIS A 147 14.78 -12.44 25.81
N ASN A 148 14.64 -13.54 26.56
CA ASN A 148 15.02 -14.87 26.07
C ASN A 148 13.91 -15.53 25.23
N ILE A 149 12.66 -15.07 25.35
CA ILE A 149 11.50 -15.63 24.67
C ILE A 149 11.52 -15.25 23.19
N ASP A 150 11.41 -16.24 22.31
CA ASP A 150 11.34 -16.08 20.86
C ASP A 150 9.92 -16.27 20.34
N LEU A 151 9.66 -15.82 19.12
CA LEU A 151 8.41 -16.08 18.44
C LEU A 151 8.16 -17.58 18.21
N THR A 152 9.23 -18.35 18.04
CA THR A 152 9.15 -19.81 17.87
C THR A 152 8.52 -20.52 19.06
N ASP A 153 8.54 -19.90 20.25
CA ASP A 153 7.91 -20.44 21.46
C ASP A 153 6.37 -20.37 21.40
N PHE A 154 5.81 -19.63 20.44
CA PHE A 154 4.36 -19.47 20.26
C PHE A 154 3.84 -20.03 18.93
N SER A 155 4.72 -20.28 17.95
CA SER A 155 4.34 -20.68 16.59
C SER A 155 4.42 -22.20 16.39
N HIS A 156 3.29 -22.90 16.34
CA HIS A 156 3.27 -24.35 16.06
C HIS A 156 2.58 -24.75 14.75
N ARG A 157 1.67 -23.93 14.19
CA ARG A 157 1.04 -24.16 12.86
C ARG A 157 0.53 -22.89 12.17
N ASP A 158 0.03 -21.93 12.97
CA ASP A 158 -0.47 -20.66 12.48
C ASP A 158 0.48 -19.54 12.92
N TYR A 159 1.25 -19.05 11.95
CA TYR A 159 2.25 -18.02 12.19
C TYR A 159 1.62 -16.71 12.67
N LEU A 160 0.54 -16.25 12.02
CA LEU A 160 -0.12 -14.98 12.35
C LEU A 160 -0.67 -15.01 13.78
N SER A 161 -1.32 -16.11 14.18
CA SER A 161 -1.75 -16.30 15.56
C SER A 161 -0.59 -16.36 16.56
N GLY A 162 0.54 -16.96 16.17
CA GLY A 162 1.76 -16.97 16.98
C GLY A 162 2.32 -15.56 17.21
N SER A 163 2.37 -14.75 16.14
CA SER A 163 2.78 -13.34 16.22
C SER A 163 1.88 -12.55 17.15
N TYR A 164 0.56 -12.69 17.05
CA TYR A 164 -0.36 -12.02 17.98
C TYR A 164 -0.11 -12.40 19.43
N LYS A 165 0.09 -13.69 19.73
CA LYS A 165 0.42 -14.12 21.10
C LYS A 165 1.72 -13.49 21.61
N TYR A 166 2.74 -13.37 20.75
CA TYR A 166 3.98 -12.71 21.13
C TYR A 166 3.76 -11.22 21.43
N LEU A 167 3.03 -10.51 20.56
CA LEU A 167 2.69 -9.10 20.77
C LEU A 167 1.95 -8.89 22.11
N GLU A 168 0.99 -9.76 22.44
CA GLU A 168 0.22 -9.66 23.68
C GLU A 168 1.04 -10.02 24.92
N LEU A 169 1.69 -11.19 24.93
CA LEU A 169 2.31 -11.76 26.13
C LEU A 169 3.72 -11.23 26.40
N VAL A 170 4.48 -10.91 25.36
CA VAL A 170 5.88 -10.45 25.50
C VAL A 170 5.97 -8.94 25.35
N MET A 171 5.26 -8.35 24.39
CA MET A 171 5.29 -6.90 24.16
C MET A 171 4.26 -6.17 25.02
N GLY A 172 3.32 -6.87 25.67
CA GLY A 172 2.31 -6.26 26.55
C GLY A 172 1.24 -5.46 25.79
N ILE A 173 1.05 -5.73 24.50
CA ILE A 173 0.13 -4.97 23.65
C ILE A 173 -1.30 -5.47 23.86
N ASN A 174 -2.23 -4.55 24.16
CA ASN A 174 -3.65 -4.87 24.26
C ASN A 174 -4.28 -5.05 22.87
N LEU A 175 -4.33 -6.31 22.40
CA LEU A 175 -4.86 -6.67 21.09
C LEU A 175 -6.38 -6.54 20.93
N ASN A 176 -7.14 -6.25 21.98
CA ASN A 176 -8.58 -5.98 21.85
C ASN A 176 -8.82 -4.76 20.95
N THR A 177 -7.89 -3.80 20.95
CA THR A 177 -7.91 -2.63 20.06
C THR A 177 -7.58 -2.98 18.60
N PHE A 178 -7.13 -4.21 18.33
CA PHE A 178 -6.69 -4.73 17.03
C PHE A 178 -7.66 -5.71 16.38
N GLU A 179 -8.83 -5.98 16.99
CA GLU A 179 -9.74 -7.03 16.53
C GLU A 179 -10.17 -6.85 15.06
N ALA A 180 -10.43 -5.60 14.64
CA ALA A 180 -10.78 -5.30 13.26
C ALA A 180 -9.65 -5.66 12.27
N HIS A 181 -8.40 -5.37 12.63
CA HIS A 181 -7.23 -5.76 11.83
C HIS A 181 -7.04 -7.27 11.82
N ARG A 182 -7.18 -7.91 12.98
CA ARG A 182 -7.05 -9.36 13.13
C ARG A 182 -8.01 -10.10 12.19
N ASN A 183 -9.27 -9.72 12.17
CA ASN A 183 -10.27 -10.33 11.30
C ASN A 183 -9.90 -10.19 9.82
N LYS A 184 -9.49 -8.99 9.38
CA LYS A 184 -9.05 -8.77 7.99
C LYS A 184 -7.79 -9.56 7.62
N LEU A 185 -6.80 -9.62 8.52
CA LEU A 185 -5.56 -10.34 8.25
C LEU A 185 -5.77 -11.86 8.28
N THR A 186 -6.72 -12.36 9.07
CA THR A 186 -7.19 -13.75 8.98
C THR A 186 -7.90 -14.02 7.64
N ASP A 187 -8.72 -13.09 7.15
CA ASP A 187 -9.32 -13.22 5.81
C ASP A 187 -8.25 -13.28 4.70
N LEU A 188 -7.21 -12.45 4.80
CA LEU A 188 -6.05 -12.48 3.90
C LEU A 188 -5.30 -13.83 3.98
N GLN A 189 -5.06 -14.34 5.19
CA GLN A 189 -4.44 -15.65 5.40
C GLN A 189 -5.24 -16.77 4.74
N ASN A 190 -6.57 -16.77 4.95
CA ASN A 190 -7.47 -17.75 4.37
C ASN A 190 -7.45 -17.68 2.84
N LEU A 191 -7.55 -16.48 2.27
CA LEU A 191 -7.47 -16.25 0.83
C LEU A 191 -6.15 -16.78 0.27
N ARG A 192 -5.01 -16.39 0.86
CA ARG A 192 -3.68 -16.87 0.47
C ARG A 192 -3.59 -18.40 0.51
N ASN A 193 -4.11 -19.04 1.55
CA ASN A 193 -4.10 -20.49 1.67
C ASN A 193 -4.90 -21.17 0.55
N ARG A 194 -6.06 -20.59 0.15
CA ARG A 194 -6.83 -21.10 -0.99
C ARG A 194 -6.09 -20.93 -2.32
N LEU A 195 -5.46 -19.79 -2.53
CA LEU A 195 -4.69 -19.53 -3.75
C LEU A 195 -3.49 -20.48 -3.89
N ILE A 196 -2.77 -20.75 -2.81
CA ILE A 196 -1.57 -21.61 -2.85
C ILE A 196 -1.91 -23.10 -2.96
N HIS A 197 -2.85 -23.59 -2.15
CA HIS A 197 -3.05 -25.04 -2.02
C HIS A 197 -3.97 -25.63 -3.09
N ASP A 198 -4.94 -24.85 -3.59
CA ASP A 198 -5.95 -25.34 -4.53
C ASP A 198 -5.95 -24.54 -5.85
N GLY A 199 -4.94 -23.69 -6.09
CA GLY A 199 -4.91 -22.78 -7.26
C GLY A 199 -6.06 -21.76 -7.27
N GLY A 200 -6.74 -21.57 -6.13
CA GLY A 200 -7.97 -20.79 -6.05
C GLY A 200 -9.26 -21.55 -6.39
N VAL A 201 -9.21 -22.87 -6.65
CA VAL A 201 -10.39 -23.70 -6.86
C VAL A 201 -11.03 -24.06 -5.52
N LEU A 202 -12.34 -23.85 -5.42
CA LEU A 202 -13.14 -24.07 -4.22
C LEU A 202 -14.23 -25.11 -4.48
N THR A 203 -14.38 -26.04 -3.54
CA THR A 203 -15.59 -26.86 -3.44
C THR A 203 -16.76 -26.02 -2.91
N ALA A 204 -17.99 -26.49 -3.08
CA ALA A 204 -19.19 -25.80 -2.57
C ALA A 204 -19.12 -25.50 -1.06
N ASP A 205 -18.51 -26.38 -0.26
CA ASP A 205 -18.34 -26.14 1.18
C ASP A 205 -17.26 -25.10 1.48
N LYS A 206 -16.14 -25.11 0.74
CA LYS A 206 -15.11 -24.06 0.87
C LYS A 206 -15.66 -22.70 0.44
N LEU A 207 -16.53 -22.65 -0.57
CA LEU A 207 -17.21 -21.41 -1.00
C LEU A 207 -18.03 -20.78 0.14
N LYS A 208 -18.77 -21.58 0.91
CA LYS A 208 -19.52 -21.08 2.08
C LYS A 208 -18.61 -20.33 3.07
N SER A 209 -17.41 -20.85 3.31
CA SER A 209 -16.42 -20.21 4.20
C SER A 209 -15.84 -18.90 3.64
N MET A 210 -15.79 -18.76 2.31
CA MET A 210 -15.25 -17.57 1.63
C MET A 210 -16.31 -16.54 1.27
N LYS A 211 -17.60 -16.90 1.32
CA LYS A 211 -18.72 -16.07 0.87
C LYS A 211 -18.69 -14.67 1.46
N LYS A 212 -18.42 -14.53 2.76
CA LYS A 212 -18.31 -13.22 3.42
C LYS A 212 -17.21 -12.35 2.81
N VAL A 213 -16.05 -12.93 2.52
CA VAL A 213 -14.91 -12.22 1.93
C VAL A 213 -15.26 -11.77 0.51
N VAL A 214 -15.81 -12.68 -0.31
CA VAL A 214 -16.25 -12.41 -1.69
C VAL A 214 -17.32 -11.31 -1.72
N ASP A 215 -18.37 -11.43 -0.91
CA ASP A 215 -19.47 -10.45 -0.86
C ASP A 215 -18.99 -9.06 -0.39
N SER A 216 -18.00 -9.01 0.49
CA SER A 216 -17.42 -7.75 0.98
C SER A 216 -16.46 -7.06 0.01
N SER A 217 -16.02 -7.75 -1.05
CA SER A 217 -14.97 -7.30 -1.97
C SER A 217 -15.40 -6.22 -2.97
N LYS A 218 -16.68 -5.79 -2.96
CA LYS A 218 -17.25 -4.85 -3.94
C LYS A 218 -17.03 -5.29 -5.40
N LYS A 219 -17.13 -6.60 -5.67
CA LYS A 219 -16.85 -7.25 -6.97
C LYS A 219 -15.38 -7.30 -7.39
N GLY A 220 -14.46 -6.94 -6.50
CA GLY A 220 -13.02 -7.08 -6.75
C GLY A 220 -12.53 -8.53 -6.69
N LEU A 221 -13.20 -9.37 -5.91
CA LEU A 221 -13.02 -10.82 -5.85
C LEU A 221 -14.34 -11.49 -6.25
N ILE A 222 -14.29 -12.39 -7.22
CA ILE A 222 -15.46 -13.17 -7.67
C ILE A 222 -15.16 -14.66 -7.63
N CYS A 223 -16.22 -15.45 -7.68
CA CYS A 223 -16.16 -16.89 -7.90
C CYS A 223 -16.90 -17.19 -9.20
N GLU A 224 -16.21 -17.80 -10.16
CA GLU A 224 -16.82 -18.29 -11.39
C GLU A 224 -17.01 -19.80 -11.28
N GLU A 225 -18.10 -20.34 -11.85
CA GLU A 225 -18.27 -21.78 -11.93
C GLU A 225 -17.16 -22.40 -12.80
N PHE A 226 -16.51 -23.44 -12.30
CA PHE A 226 -15.40 -24.09 -12.97
C PHE A 226 -15.45 -25.59 -12.68
N GLU A 227 -15.67 -26.40 -13.73
CA GLU A 227 -15.84 -27.85 -13.64
C GLU A 227 -16.86 -28.23 -12.54
N ASP A 228 -16.43 -28.97 -11.52
CA ASP A 228 -17.25 -29.41 -10.38
C ASP A 228 -17.12 -28.48 -9.14
N GLY A 229 -16.71 -27.23 -9.35
CA GLY A 229 -16.46 -26.27 -8.28
C GLY A 229 -16.52 -24.81 -8.72
N TYR A 230 -15.75 -23.98 -8.03
CA TYR A 230 -15.70 -22.54 -8.25
C TYR A 230 -14.26 -22.05 -8.29
N LEU A 231 -13.91 -21.28 -9.30
CA LEU A 231 -12.61 -20.63 -9.41
C LEU A 231 -12.67 -19.22 -8.84
N LEU A 232 -11.81 -18.92 -7.87
CA LEU A 232 -11.60 -17.54 -7.40
C LEU A 232 -10.90 -16.73 -8.49
N LYS A 233 -11.42 -15.55 -8.80
CA LYS A 233 -10.78 -14.55 -9.68
C LYS A 233 -10.73 -13.18 -9.00
N ILE A 234 -9.60 -12.50 -9.13
CA ILE A 234 -9.39 -11.12 -8.68
C ILE A 234 -9.42 -10.23 -9.91
N VAL A 235 -10.54 -9.51 -10.05
CA VAL A 235 -10.89 -8.79 -11.29
C VAL A 235 -10.28 -7.39 -11.31
N THR A 236 -10.09 -6.76 -10.15
CA THR A 236 -9.69 -5.36 -10.07
C THR A 236 -8.41 -5.17 -9.27
N VAL A 237 -7.56 -4.25 -9.72
CA VAL A 237 -6.33 -3.88 -9.01
C VAL A 237 -6.66 -3.17 -7.69
N GLU A 238 -7.79 -2.47 -7.63
CA GLU A 238 -8.29 -1.80 -6.42
C GLU A 238 -8.46 -2.79 -5.25
N TYR A 239 -8.91 -4.02 -5.53
CA TYR A 239 -9.01 -5.05 -4.51
C TYR A 239 -7.65 -5.39 -3.90
N VAL A 240 -6.60 -5.44 -4.72
CA VAL A 240 -5.23 -5.67 -4.26
C VAL A 240 -4.70 -4.46 -3.48
N LYS A 241 -5.01 -3.24 -3.93
CA LYS A 241 -4.64 -1.99 -3.24
C LYS A 241 -5.25 -1.87 -1.86
N ASP A 242 -6.49 -2.35 -1.68
CA ASP A 242 -7.12 -2.41 -0.38
C ASP A 242 -6.29 -3.23 0.62
N TRP A 243 -5.64 -4.32 0.18
CA TRP A 243 -4.76 -5.12 1.06
C TRP A 243 -3.45 -4.42 1.42
N TYR A 244 -2.84 -3.66 0.50
CA TYR A 244 -1.72 -2.79 0.86
C TYR A 244 -2.12 -1.79 1.95
N ASN A 245 -3.33 -1.22 1.85
CA ASN A 245 -3.86 -0.30 2.86
C ASN A 245 -4.10 -0.99 4.21
N VAL A 246 -4.64 -2.21 4.22
CA VAL A 246 -4.83 -2.98 5.47
C VAL A 246 -3.49 -3.24 6.15
N VAL A 247 -2.49 -3.78 5.43
CA VAL A 247 -1.17 -4.10 6.02
C VAL A 247 -0.47 -2.83 6.53
N ARG A 248 -0.58 -1.74 5.78
CA ARG A 248 -0.04 -0.43 6.15
C ARG A 248 -0.68 0.12 7.43
N GLN A 249 -2.01 0.15 7.49
CA GLN A 249 -2.74 0.60 8.68
C GLN A 249 -2.42 -0.29 9.89
N PHE A 250 -2.30 -1.60 9.68
CA PHE A 250 -1.92 -2.54 10.72
C PHE A 250 -0.55 -2.18 11.33
N PHE A 251 0.49 -1.97 10.52
CA PHE A 251 1.80 -1.56 11.03
C PHE A 251 1.78 -0.15 11.64
N GLU A 252 0.94 0.76 11.15
CA GLU A 252 0.78 2.09 11.75
C GLU A 252 0.27 1.98 13.17
N ASP A 253 -0.89 1.33 13.34
CA ASP A 253 -1.49 1.19 14.67
C ASP A 253 -0.55 0.41 15.60
N LEU A 254 0.24 -0.51 15.05
CA LEU A 254 1.15 -1.34 15.84
C LEU A 254 2.33 -0.51 16.35
N PHE A 255 2.86 0.38 15.52
CA PHE A 255 3.83 1.39 15.94
C PHE A 255 3.30 2.16 17.15
N TRP A 256 2.08 2.70 17.05
CA TRP A 256 1.52 3.56 18.09
C TRP A 256 1.29 2.84 19.42
N LEU A 257 0.82 1.60 19.38
CA LEU A 257 0.67 0.81 20.62
C LEU A 257 2.01 0.45 21.25
N ILE A 258 3.02 0.15 20.44
CA ILE A 258 4.36 -0.15 20.95
C ILE A 258 4.97 1.07 21.63
N ASP A 259 4.81 2.24 21.00
CA ASP A 259 5.31 3.48 21.57
C ASP A 259 4.57 3.88 22.85
N GLU A 260 3.23 3.74 22.88
CA GLU A 260 2.43 3.93 24.11
C GLU A 260 2.90 3.00 25.24
N GLN A 261 3.07 1.71 24.96
CA GLN A 261 3.57 0.73 25.91
C GLN A 261 5.01 1.03 26.38
N SER A 262 5.78 1.74 25.57
CA SER A 262 7.12 2.21 25.87
C SER A 262 7.16 3.60 26.50
N ALA A 263 6.02 4.11 27.01
CA ALA A 263 5.87 5.44 27.57
C ALA A 263 6.36 6.56 26.63
N HIS A 264 6.10 6.40 25.34
CA HIS A 264 6.43 7.32 24.25
C HIS A 264 7.93 7.60 24.03
N ARG A 265 8.81 6.69 24.46
CA ARG A 265 10.27 6.83 24.31
C ARG A 265 10.72 7.03 22.86
N PHE A 266 10.09 6.38 21.89
CA PHE A 266 10.50 6.51 20.49
C PHE A 266 10.09 7.86 19.92
N LEU A 267 8.84 8.28 20.17
CA LEU A 267 8.40 9.62 19.82
C LEU A 267 9.27 10.71 20.46
N GLN A 268 9.60 10.58 21.75
CA GLN A 268 10.50 11.50 22.44
C GLN A 268 11.86 11.60 21.75
N ALA A 269 12.51 10.48 21.44
CA ALA A 269 13.79 10.46 20.76
C ALA A 269 13.74 11.17 19.40
N ARG A 270 12.64 11.00 18.65
CA ARG A 270 12.49 11.67 17.35
C ARG A 270 12.18 13.16 17.48
N MET A 271 11.43 13.56 18.49
CA MET A 271 11.24 14.98 18.79
C MET A 271 12.54 15.63 19.27
N GLN A 272 13.34 14.93 20.09
CA GLN A 272 14.69 15.38 20.47
C GLN A 272 15.55 15.59 19.23
N TYR A 273 15.53 14.65 18.28
CA TYR A 273 16.24 14.79 17.02
C TYR A 273 15.74 15.94 16.16
N LEU A 274 14.42 16.15 16.05
CA LEU A 274 13.84 17.30 15.32
C LEU A 274 14.28 18.64 15.93
N PHE A 275 14.35 18.74 17.25
CA PHE A 275 14.71 19.99 17.91
C PHE A 275 16.20 20.16 18.15
N GLY A 276 17.01 19.10 18.02
CA GLY A 276 18.45 19.09 18.34
C GLY A 276 19.31 20.03 17.50
N LEU A 277 18.76 20.67 16.47
CA LEU A 277 19.40 21.80 15.80
C LEU A 277 19.49 23.04 16.69
N LEU A 278 18.55 23.23 17.61
CA LEU A 278 18.51 24.37 18.52
C LEU A 278 19.64 24.28 19.55
N ASN A 279 19.91 23.08 20.08
CA ASN A 279 20.98 22.81 21.01
C ASN A 279 21.36 21.32 21.01
N ARG A 280 22.62 21.01 21.38
CA ARG A 280 23.12 19.65 21.58
C ARG A 280 22.43 18.92 22.73
N THR A 281 21.95 19.63 23.74
CA THR A 281 21.35 19.04 24.95
C THR A 281 19.90 19.48 25.13
N ILE A 282 19.01 18.80 24.41
CA ILE A 282 17.56 19.01 24.50
C ILE A 282 16.89 17.82 25.17
N SER A 283 15.97 18.09 26.09
CA SER A 283 14.99 17.11 26.59
C SER A 283 13.61 17.40 26.01
N ILE A 284 12.81 16.32 25.95
CA ILE A 284 11.41 16.39 25.52
C ILE A 284 10.58 15.92 26.70
N ASP A 285 9.84 16.86 27.28
CA ASP A 285 9.13 16.68 28.53
C ASP A 285 7.62 16.76 28.32
N GLY A 286 6.87 16.03 29.14
CA GLY A 286 5.40 16.06 29.13
C GLY A 286 4.74 15.60 27.82
N LEU A 287 5.40 14.73 27.03
CA LEU A 287 4.85 14.27 25.76
C LEU A 287 3.50 13.56 25.96
N LYS A 288 2.48 14.14 25.34
CA LYS A 288 1.09 13.65 25.33
C LYS A 288 0.62 13.47 23.90
N VAL A 289 0.06 12.30 23.62
CA VAL A 289 -0.56 11.98 22.33
C VAL A 289 -2.08 12.04 22.48
N VAL A 290 -2.74 12.88 21.68
CA VAL A 290 -4.20 13.01 21.62
C VAL A 290 -4.69 12.47 20.28
N ARG A 291 -5.56 11.45 20.33
CA ARG A 291 -6.17 10.84 19.14
C ARG A 291 -7.54 11.44 18.88
N TYR A 292 -7.75 11.88 17.65
CA TYR A 292 -9.06 12.21 17.08
C TYR A 292 -9.34 11.22 15.94
N ASN A 293 -10.60 11.11 15.49
CA ASN A 293 -11.01 10.13 14.46
C ASN A 293 -10.04 10.04 13.27
N ASN A 294 -9.64 11.18 12.70
CA ASN A 294 -8.76 11.26 11.53
C ASN A 294 -7.52 12.15 11.74
N LYS A 295 -7.18 12.43 13.01
CA LYS A 295 -6.06 13.34 13.35
C LYS A 295 -5.35 12.83 14.59
N ARG A 296 -4.04 13.06 14.66
CA ARG A 296 -3.25 12.84 15.86
C ARG A 296 -2.54 14.12 16.23
N GLU A 297 -2.49 14.42 17.51
CA GLU A 297 -1.85 15.62 18.02
C GLU A 297 -0.86 15.22 19.11
N LEU A 298 0.38 15.68 18.97
CA LEU A 298 1.43 15.54 19.96
C LEU A 298 1.59 16.89 20.64
N GLN A 299 1.56 16.90 21.96
CA GLN A 299 1.83 18.07 22.80
C GLN A 299 3.03 17.73 23.67
N PHE A 300 4.06 18.58 23.70
CA PHE A 300 5.24 18.38 24.51
C PHE A 300 5.96 19.69 24.76
N ILE A 301 6.90 19.67 25.70
CA ILE A 301 7.77 20.78 26.01
C ILE A 301 9.17 20.42 25.51
N VAL A 302 9.81 21.37 24.82
CA VAL A 302 11.22 21.30 24.43
C VAL A 302 12.00 22.13 25.43
N ASP A 303 12.86 21.46 26.20
CA ASP A 303 13.68 22.08 27.22
C ASP A 303 15.17 21.96 26.85
N SER A 304 15.89 23.08 26.90
CA SER A 304 17.35 23.10 26.76
C SER A 304 18.02 23.08 28.12
N ASN A 305 18.89 22.10 28.33
CA ASN A 305 19.70 21.98 29.55
C ASN A 305 21.07 22.66 29.43
N ASP A 306 21.28 23.45 28.37
CA ASP A 306 22.50 24.21 28.19
C ASP A 306 22.43 25.55 28.94
N PHE A 307 23.43 25.80 29.79
CA PHE A 307 23.55 27.04 30.55
C PHE A 307 23.72 28.27 29.65
N GLU A 308 24.22 28.12 28.41
CA GLU A 308 24.41 29.24 27.48
C GLU A 308 23.11 29.64 26.77
N HIS A 309 22.20 28.69 26.56
CA HIS A 309 20.97 28.87 25.79
C HIS A 309 19.80 28.13 26.44
N LEU A 310 19.33 28.65 27.57
CA LEU A 310 18.13 28.17 28.26
C LEU A 310 16.88 28.64 27.52
N TYR A 311 16.14 27.69 26.98
CA TYR A 311 14.80 27.92 26.46
C TYR A 311 13.90 26.76 26.84
N GLN A 312 12.64 27.10 27.08
CA GLN A 312 11.54 26.19 27.33
C GLN A 312 10.42 26.59 26.37
N VAL A 313 10.03 25.69 25.48
CA VAL A 313 9.09 25.98 24.40
C VAL A 313 7.98 24.95 24.37
N GLU A 314 6.74 25.40 24.33
CA GLU A 314 5.60 24.50 24.17
C GLU A 314 5.42 24.19 22.69
N VAL A 315 5.40 22.91 22.36
CA VAL A 315 5.26 22.44 20.98
C VAL A 315 4.01 21.60 20.83
N LYS A 316 3.27 21.92 19.77
CA LYS A 316 2.12 21.14 19.32
C LYS A 316 2.34 20.71 17.86
N LEU A 317 2.33 19.41 17.62
CA LEU A 317 2.43 18.81 16.29
C LEU A 317 1.11 18.11 15.95
N LEU A 318 0.37 18.67 14.99
CA LEU A 318 -0.90 18.11 14.51
C LEU A 318 -0.69 17.39 13.17
N LEU A 319 -1.00 16.11 13.16
CA LEU A 319 -1.06 15.26 11.97
C LEU A 319 -2.50 15.11 11.52
N LYS A 320 -2.80 15.50 10.27
CA LYS A 320 -4.13 15.31 9.67
C LYS A 320 -4.03 14.90 8.21
N ASN A 321 -5.10 14.32 7.68
CA ASN A 321 -5.21 14.06 6.25
C ASN A 321 -5.26 15.38 5.47
N GLY A 322 -4.54 15.44 4.35
CA GLY A 322 -4.45 16.56 3.43
C GLY A 322 -4.62 16.13 1.98
N THR A 323 -4.55 17.08 1.04
CA THR A 323 -4.63 16.81 -0.42
C THR A 323 -3.26 16.63 -1.08
N HIS A 324 -2.21 17.19 -0.47
CA HIS A 324 -0.81 17.04 -0.83
C HIS A 324 0.02 17.00 0.48
N ASN A 325 1.21 16.41 0.42
CA ASN A 325 2.11 16.44 1.58
C ASN A 325 2.58 17.88 1.76
N HIS A 326 2.28 18.46 2.92
CA HIS A 326 2.67 19.84 3.23
C HIS A 326 2.92 20.03 4.72
N VAL A 327 3.95 20.80 5.03
CA VAL A 327 4.30 21.19 6.39
C VAL A 327 3.98 22.67 6.60
N ARG A 328 3.11 22.95 7.55
CA ARG A 328 2.84 24.30 8.05
C ARG A 328 3.51 24.49 9.41
N ILE A 329 4.31 25.54 9.55
CA ILE A 329 4.98 25.88 10.81
C ILE A 329 4.49 27.25 11.29
N ASP A 330 3.84 27.28 12.45
CA ASP A 330 3.39 28.49 13.12
C ASP A 330 4.33 28.79 14.31
N ASN A 331 5.33 29.66 14.11
CA ASN A 331 6.22 30.15 15.18
C ASN A 331 5.54 31.31 15.94
N LYS A 332 5.36 31.16 17.25
CA LYS A 332 4.83 32.21 18.14
C LYS A 332 5.85 32.72 19.16
N VAL A 333 7.07 32.19 19.13
CA VAL A 333 8.14 32.62 20.03
C VAL A 333 8.70 33.95 19.55
N ALA A 334 8.71 34.95 20.41
CA ALA A 334 9.14 36.29 20.04
C ALA A 334 10.67 36.42 20.04
N ARG A 335 11.26 36.74 18.88
CA ARG A 335 12.65 37.18 18.71
C ARG A 335 13.71 36.17 19.16
N ASP A 336 13.48 34.87 18.93
CA ASP A 336 14.50 33.83 19.14
C ASP A 336 15.17 33.43 17.81
N GLU A 337 16.45 33.75 17.65
CA GLU A 337 17.19 33.55 16.41
C GLU A 337 17.36 32.06 16.04
N GLN A 338 17.52 31.18 17.04
CA GLN A 338 17.70 29.74 16.78
C GLN A 338 16.39 29.09 16.36
N ILE A 339 15.27 29.47 16.99
CA ILE A 339 13.94 29.00 16.59
C ILE A 339 13.59 29.54 15.19
N ASP A 340 13.86 30.82 14.90
CA ASP A 340 13.65 31.40 13.57
C ASP A 340 14.53 30.72 12.50
N ARG A 341 15.73 30.29 12.87
CA ARG A 341 16.61 29.51 12.00
C ARG A 341 16.05 28.10 11.75
N LEU A 342 15.61 27.39 12.79
CA LEU A 342 14.98 26.07 12.67
C LEU A 342 13.73 26.13 11.80
N VAL A 343 12.83 27.09 12.05
CA VAL A 343 11.58 27.27 11.30
C VAL A 343 11.86 27.52 9.83
N ARG A 344 12.79 28.43 9.50
CA ARG A 344 13.20 28.67 8.10
C ARG A 344 13.75 27.40 7.45
N PHE A 345 14.63 26.69 8.16
CA PHE A 345 15.20 25.45 7.63
C PHE A 345 14.15 24.38 7.34
N LEU A 346 13.23 24.13 8.28
CA LEU A 346 12.18 23.12 8.11
C LEU A 346 11.15 23.53 7.03
N THR A 347 10.92 24.83 6.85
CA THR A 347 10.06 25.34 5.76
C THR A 347 10.73 25.15 4.40
N ASP A 348 12.03 25.39 4.30
CA ASP A 348 12.79 25.18 3.06
C ASP A 348 13.00 23.68 2.74
N ARG A 349 12.96 22.81 3.76
CA ARG A 349 13.29 21.38 3.68
C ARG A 349 12.25 20.51 4.36
N GLU A 350 11.01 20.63 3.89
CA GLU A 350 9.89 19.81 4.38
C GLU A 350 10.19 18.31 4.26
N ASP A 351 10.98 17.89 3.26
CA ASP A 351 11.40 16.51 3.03
C ASP A 351 12.11 15.89 4.24
N ILE A 352 12.89 16.67 4.99
CA ILE A 352 13.57 16.18 6.19
C ILE A 352 12.56 15.79 7.27
N LEU A 353 11.49 16.59 7.44
CA LEU A 353 10.45 16.27 8.39
C LEU A 353 9.75 14.97 8.00
N TRP A 354 9.43 14.79 6.72
CA TRP A 354 8.79 13.56 6.23
C TRP A 354 9.69 12.33 6.30
N ASP A 355 10.91 12.43 5.79
CA ASP A 355 11.77 11.28 5.54
C ASP A 355 12.60 10.85 6.76
N ARG A 356 12.89 11.79 7.68
CA ARG A 356 13.75 11.52 8.85
C ARG A 356 13.00 11.52 10.15
N VAL A 357 12.12 12.50 10.36
CA VAL A 357 11.41 12.61 11.63
C VAL A 357 10.13 11.78 11.61
N LEU A 358 9.32 11.93 10.56
CA LEU A 358 7.99 11.35 10.46
C LEU A 358 7.94 9.95 9.82
N SER A 359 9.04 9.52 9.22
CA SER A 359 9.13 8.23 8.53
C SER A 359 8.86 7.07 9.48
N GLY A 360 7.84 6.26 9.20
CA GLY A 360 7.40 5.17 10.07
C GLY A 360 6.42 5.57 11.19
N PHE A 361 6.21 6.88 11.46
CA PHE A 361 5.08 7.36 12.29
C PHE A 361 3.79 7.48 11.47
N ILE A 362 3.96 7.89 10.21
CA ILE A 362 2.88 8.11 9.26
C ILE A 362 3.02 7.03 8.22
N ILE A 363 2.30 5.94 8.43
CA ILE A 363 2.40 4.78 7.55
C ILE A 363 1.26 4.82 6.52
N THR A 364 0.10 5.40 6.84
CA THR A 364 -1.12 5.45 6.01
C THR A 364 -0.96 6.10 4.63
N THR A 365 -1.74 5.59 3.68
CA THR A 365 -1.94 6.18 2.35
C THR A 365 -2.62 7.53 2.43
N GLY A 366 -2.33 8.35 1.44
CA GLY A 366 -2.92 9.66 1.26
C GLY A 366 -2.01 10.76 1.74
N SER A 367 -2.19 11.92 1.13
CA SER A 367 -1.44 13.10 1.48
C SER A 367 -1.73 13.55 2.90
N LYS A 368 -0.71 14.08 3.57
CA LYS A 368 -0.78 14.48 4.98
C LYS A 368 -0.40 15.93 5.12
N GLU A 369 -1.10 16.62 6.01
CA GLU A 369 -0.72 17.96 6.44
C GLU A 369 -0.17 17.85 7.86
N VAL A 370 1.05 18.33 8.05
CA VAL A 370 1.68 18.48 9.37
C VAL A 370 1.59 19.95 9.75
N GLN A 371 0.97 20.25 10.88
CA GLN A 371 0.99 21.58 11.45
C GLN A 371 1.82 21.57 12.74
N LEU A 372 2.96 22.25 12.72
CA LEU A 372 3.85 22.42 13.86
C LEU A 372 3.63 23.82 14.44
N THR A 373 3.17 23.91 15.70
CA THR A 373 3.05 25.18 16.42
C THR A 373 4.07 25.21 17.54
N ILE A 374 4.89 26.26 17.59
CA ILE A 374 5.94 26.48 18.59
C ILE A 374 5.56 27.73 19.38
N ARG A 375 5.47 27.66 20.71
CA ARG A 375 4.95 28.74 21.57
C ARG A 375 5.83 29.06 22.75
#